data_AF-A0A3M5U1I7-F1
#
_entry.id   AF-A0A3M5U1I7-F1
#
_cell.length_a   1.000
_cell.length_b   1.000
_cell.length_c   1.000
_cell.angle_alpha   90.00
_cell.angle_beta   90.00
_cell.angle_gamma   90.00
#
_symmetry.space_group_name_H-M   'P 1'
#
loop_
_entity.id
_entity.type
_entity.pdbx_description
1 polymer ?
#
loop_
_entity_poly.entity_id
_entity_poly.type
_entity_poly.pdbx_seq_one_letter_code
_entity_poly.pdbx_strand_id
1 'polypeptide(L)'
;VSKPAARLAIELIDEVWPQPPMQPWFSVGSATGQILLDYGLDASWPEQGDDSEALLDHPRLKQAIAVPGSRVLIMRGDEGRELLAEQLRERGAGVDYLPLYRRYLPQHAPDTLPQRVA
;
A
#
# COMPACT_ATOMS: atom_id res chain seq x y z
N VAL A 1 0.25 0.12 0.73
CA VAL A 1 -0.99 0.20 1.55
C VAL A 1 -1.03 1.34 2.58
N SER A 2 0.05 2.11 2.78
CA SER A 2 0.09 3.18 3.78
C SER A 2 1.06 4.29 3.35
N LYS A 3 0.96 5.48 3.96
CA LYS A 3 1.87 6.60 3.69
C LYS A 3 3.36 6.24 3.92
N PRO A 4 3.76 5.57 5.02
CA PRO A 4 5.15 5.13 5.19
C PRO A 4 5.60 4.18 4.09
N ALA A 5 4.76 3.21 3.69
CA ALA A 5 5.10 2.29 2.60
C ALA A 5 5.32 3.05 1.28
N ALA A 6 4.47 4.03 0.95
CA ALA A 6 4.62 4.78 -0.29
C ALA A 6 5.93 5.57 -0.35
N ARG A 7 6.32 6.24 0.75
CA ARG A 7 7.58 7.00 0.80
C ARG A 7 8.80 6.10 0.67
N LEU A 8 8.84 5.02 1.45
CA LEU A 8 9.94 4.05 1.39
C LEU A 8 10.01 3.34 0.03
N ALA A 9 8.86 3.05 -0.58
CA ALA A 9 8.82 2.47 -1.92
C ALA A 9 9.42 3.42 -2.96
N ILE A 10 9.08 4.71 -2.91
CA ILE A 10 9.63 5.72 -3.81
C ILE A 10 11.15 5.82 -3.64
N GLU A 11 11.65 5.88 -2.41
CA GLU A 11 13.10 5.91 -2.13
C GLU A 11 13.82 4.72 -2.79
N LEU A 12 13.28 3.51 -2.65
CA LEU A 12 13.85 2.30 -3.27
C LEU A 12 13.74 2.30 -4.80
N ILE A 13 12.67 2.85 -5.35
CA ILE A 13 12.48 2.94 -6.81
C ILE A 13 13.48 3.94 -7.38
N ASP A 14 13.62 5.11 -6.77
CA ASP A 14 14.48 6.19 -7.23
C ASP A 14 15.97 5.79 -7.22
N GLU A 15 16.38 4.98 -6.25
CA GLU A 15 17.73 4.45 -6.16
C GLU A 15 18.07 3.48 -7.31
N VAL A 16 17.10 2.69 -7.76
CA VAL A 16 17.33 1.55 -8.66
C VAL A 16 16.92 1.83 -10.11
N TRP A 17 15.86 2.62 -10.32
CA TRP A 17 15.22 2.81 -11.61
C TRP A 17 15.44 4.24 -12.12
N PRO A 18 16.19 4.43 -13.22
CA PRO A 18 16.40 5.75 -13.82
C PRO A 18 15.11 6.44 -14.28
N GLN A 19 14.04 5.66 -14.51
CA GLN A 19 12.72 6.15 -14.85
C GLN A 19 11.66 5.34 -14.08
N PRO A 20 10.56 5.96 -13.64
CA PRO A 20 9.51 5.25 -12.92
C PRO A 20 8.92 4.10 -13.75
N PRO A 21 8.66 2.94 -13.13
CA PRO A 21 8.11 1.79 -13.83
C PRO A 21 6.69 2.07 -14.34
N MET A 22 6.48 1.80 -15.63
CA MET A 22 5.18 1.95 -16.30
C MET A 22 4.26 0.77 -16.00
N GLN A 23 3.64 0.81 -14.83
CA GLN A 23 2.62 -0.17 -14.39
C GLN A 23 1.52 0.55 -13.61
N PRO A 24 0.31 -0.02 -13.49
CA PRO A 24 -0.74 0.58 -12.67
C PRO A 24 -0.38 0.47 -11.19
N TRP A 25 -0.44 1.59 -10.47
CA TRP A 25 -0.23 1.64 -9.02
C TRP A 25 -1.56 1.83 -8.30
N PHE A 26 -1.64 1.30 -7.09
CA PHE A 26 -2.86 1.33 -6.30
C PHE A 26 -2.59 1.70 -4.84
N SER A 27 -3.51 2.42 -4.24
CA SER A 27 -3.52 2.68 -2.80
C SER A 27 -4.93 2.54 -2.24
N VAL A 28 -5.03 2.23 -0.95
CA VAL A 28 -6.34 2.11 -0.27
C VAL A 28 -7.01 3.46 -0.08
N GLY A 29 -6.26 4.56 0.02
CA GLY A 29 -6.82 5.88 0.26
C GLY A 29 -6.02 7.00 -0.39
N SER A 30 -6.72 8.08 -0.74
CA SER A 30 -6.22 9.22 -1.54
C SER A 30 -4.92 9.81 -1.04
N ALA A 31 -4.75 9.97 0.27
CA ALA A 31 -3.55 10.58 0.83
C ALA A 31 -2.27 9.72 0.66
N THR A 32 -2.41 8.40 0.45
CA THR A 32 -1.28 7.54 0.06
C THR A 32 -1.09 7.58 -1.46
N GLY A 33 -2.19 7.55 -2.22
CA GLY A 33 -2.15 7.62 -3.67
C GLY A 33 -1.54 8.92 -4.20
N GLN A 34 -1.81 10.05 -3.54
CA GLN A 34 -1.25 11.35 -3.89
C GLN A 34 0.29 11.35 -3.79
N ILE A 35 0.86 10.69 -2.78
CA ILE A 35 2.32 10.56 -2.65
C ILE A 35 2.91 9.84 -3.87
N LEU A 36 2.23 8.82 -4.40
CA LEU A 36 2.68 8.08 -5.58
C LEU A 36 2.52 8.90 -6.86
N LEU A 37 1.40 9.61 -7.01
CA LEU A 37 1.18 10.52 -8.15
C LEU A 37 2.18 11.67 -8.20
N ASP A 38 2.49 12.28 -7.05
CA ASP A 38 3.44 13.40 -6.96
C ASP A 38 4.86 12.99 -7.39
N TYR A 39 5.21 11.71 -7.25
CA TYR A 39 6.46 11.14 -7.77
C TYR A 39 6.40 10.80 -9.27
N GLY A 40 5.21 10.82 -9.88
CA GLY A 40 5.01 10.51 -11.30
C GLY A 40 4.60 9.07 -11.61
N LEU A 41 4.16 8.29 -10.61
CA LEU A 41 3.60 6.95 -10.84
C LEU A 41 2.13 7.06 -11.21
N ASP A 42 1.68 6.19 -12.12
CA ASP A 42 0.27 6.11 -12.53
C ASP A 42 -0.60 5.41 -11.46
N ALA A 43 -0.86 6.12 -10.37
CA ALA A 43 -1.57 5.62 -9.19
C ALA A 43 -3.08 5.90 -9.22
N SER A 44 -3.85 4.96 -8.67
CA SER A 44 -5.31 5.07 -8.50
C SER A 44 -5.76 4.55 -7.13
N TRP A 45 -6.94 4.98 -6.70
CA TRP A 45 -7.53 4.62 -5.40
C TRP A 45 -9.07 4.73 -5.47
N PRO A 46 -9.81 4.07 -4.57
CA PRO A 46 -11.25 4.23 -4.46
C PRO A 46 -11.65 5.67 -4.11
N GLU A 47 -12.64 6.22 -4.82
CA GLU A 47 -13.22 7.53 -4.46
C GLU A 47 -14.06 7.45 -3.17
N GLN A 48 -14.61 6.27 -2.89
CA GLN A 48 -15.42 5.98 -1.71
C GLN A 48 -14.77 4.85 -0.92
N GLY A 49 -14.54 5.07 0.37
CA GLY A 49 -13.81 4.15 1.25
C GLY A 49 -12.29 4.35 1.20
N ASP A 50 -11.63 3.99 2.29
CA ASP A 50 -10.17 4.07 2.45
C ASP A 50 -9.54 2.74 2.92
N ASP A 51 -10.23 1.63 2.65
CA ASP A 51 -9.89 0.27 3.11
C ASP A 51 -9.59 -0.71 1.96
N SER A 52 -9.41 -1.99 2.31
CA SER A 52 -9.02 -3.02 1.35
C SER A 52 -10.20 -3.47 0.49
N GLU A 53 -11.39 -3.46 1.07
CA GLU A 53 -12.67 -3.81 0.49
C GLU A 53 -13.01 -2.86 -0.66
N ALA A 54 -12.94 -1.55 -0.41
CA ALA A 54 -13.13 -0.53 -1.43
C ALA A 54 -12.11 -0.67 -2.57
N LEU A 55 -10.84 -0.97 -2.24
CA LEU A 55 -9.80 -1.17 -3.24
C LEU A 55 -10.04 -2.42 -4.11
N LEU A 56 -10.45 -3.53 -3.50
CA LEU A 56 -10.82 -4.75 -4.21
C LEU A 56 -11.97 -4.53 -5.19
N ASP A 57 -12.84 -3.54 -4.93
CA ASP A 57 -13.92 -3.17 -5.83
C ASP A 57 -13.56 -2.18 -6.93
N HIS A 58 -12.36 -1.60 -6.87
CA HIS A 58 -11.88 -0.60 -7.82
C HIS A 58 -11.82 -1.15 -9.27
N PRO A 59 -12.53 -0.54 -10.25
CA PRO A 59 -12.60 -1.06 -11.62
C PRO A 59 -11.23 -1.24 -12.29
N ARG A 60 -10.32 -0.29 -12.10
CA ARG A 60 -8.97 -0.36 -12.69
C ARG A 60 -8.13 -1.49 -12.09
N LEU A 61 -8.35 -1.83 -10.81
CA LEU A 61 -7.67 -2.96 -10.19
C LEU A 61 -8.23 -4.28 -10.75
N LYS A 62 -9.56 -4.41 -10.81
CA LYS A 62 -10.24 -5.57 -11.42
C LYS A 62 -9.75 -5.80 -12.84
N GLN A 63 -9.62 -4.74 -13.64
CA GLN A 63 -9.08 -4.83 -15.01
C GLN A 63 -7.62 -5.26 -15.03
N ALA A 64 -6.77 -4.69 -14.17
CA ALA A 64 -5.35 -5.01 -14.11
C ALA A 64 -5.08 -6.48 -13.75
N ILE A 65 -5.90 -7.08 -12.88
CA ILE A 65 -5.73 -8.47 -12.44
C ILE A 65 -6.46 -9.50 -13.31
N ALA A 66 -7.33 -9.07 -14.24
CA ALA A 66 -8.11 -9.96 -15.09
C ALA A 66 -7.28 -10.77 -16.09
N VAL A 67 -5.99 -10.45 -16.25
CA VAL A 67 -5.06 -11.19 -17.11
C VAL A 67 -4.65 -12.51 -16.42
N PRO A 68 -4.76 -13.67 -17.09
CA PRO A 68 -4.29 -14.94 -16.53
C PRO A 68 -2.81 -14.88 -16.13
N GLY A 69 -2.50 -15.33 -14.92
CA GLY A 69 -1.14 -15.30 -14.37
C GLY A 69 -0.69 -13.91 -13.91
N SER A 70 -1.60 -12.95 -13.75
CA SER A 70 -1.30 -11.65 -13.15
C SER A 70 -0.65 -11.79 -11.77
N ARG A 71 0.28 -10.89 -11.46
CA ARG A 71 0.97 -10.84 -10.17
C ARG A 71 0.81 -9.45 -9.56
N VAL A 72 0.56 -9.41 -8.26
CA VAL A 72 0.40 -8.19 -7.48
C VAL A 72 1.46 -8.18 -6.37
N LEU A 73 2.19 -7.08 -6.27
CA LEU A 73 3.10 -6.81 -5.17
C LEU A 73 2.45 -5.87 -4.16
N ILE A 74 2.32 -6.30 -2.91
CA ILE A 74 1.76 -5.48 -1.83
C ILE A 74 2.90 -4.95 -0.95
N MET A 75 3.15 -3.65 -1.07
CA MET A 75 4.11 -2.91 -0.24
C MET A 75 3.44 -2.43 1.05
N ARG A 76 3.93 -2.95 2.20
CA ARG A 76 3.30 -2.78 3.52
C ARG A 76 4.32 -2.76 4.66
N GLY A 77 3.82 -2.58 5.89
CA GLY A 77 4.59 -2.94 7.08
C GLY A 77 4.65 -4.46 7.24
N ASP A 78 5.58 -4.93 8.07
CA ASP A 78 5.74 -6.34 8.48
C ASP A 78 4.42 -7.02 8.86
N GLU A 79 3.54 -6.29 9.54
CA GLU A 79 2.22 -6.75 9.94
C GLU A 79 1.09 -5.88 9.38
N GLY A 80 -0.11 -6.45 9.26
CA GLY A 80 -1.24 -5.83 8.58
C GLY A 80 -2.34 -6.83 8.20
N ARG A 81 -3.37 -6.34 7.52
CA ARG A 81 -4.54 -7.12 7.12
C ARG A 81 -4.21 -8.04 5.94
N GLU A 82 -4.66 -9.29 6.02
CA GLU A 82 -4.46 -10.29 4.96
C GLU A 82 -5.56 -10.29 3.89
N LEU A 83 -6.73 -9.69 4.20
CA LEU A 83 -7.92 -9.68 3.34
C LEU A 83 -7.61 -9.32 1.88
N LEU A 84 -6.83 -8.25 1.65
CA LEU A 84 -6.50 -7.81 0.29
C LEU A 84 -5.77 -8.91 -0.50
N ALA A 85 -4.78 -9.56 0.12
CA ALA A 85 -4.02 -10.60 -0.55
C ALA A 85 -4.82 -11.89 -0.73
N GLU A 86 -5.60 -12.29 0.28
CA GLU A 86 -6.49 -13.45 0.21
C GLU A 86 -7.49 -13.30 -0.94
N GLN A 87 -8.18 -12.16 -1.01
CA GLN A 87 -9.18 -11.88 -2.05
C GLN A 87 -8.56 -11.76 -3.45
N LEU A 88 -7.34 -11.22 -3.58
CA LEU A 88 -6.64 -11.20 -4.86
C LEU A 88 -6.24 -12.62 -5.31
N ARG A 89 -5.78 -13.47 -4.39
CA ARG A 89 -5.45 -14.88 -4.66
C ARG A 89 -6.68 -15.69 -5.05
N GLU A 90 -7.81 -15.48 -4.37
CA GLU A 90 -9.09 -16.09 -4.72
C GLU A 90 -9.54 -15.73 -6.14
N ARG A 91 -9.19 -14.53 -6.61
CA ARG A 91 -9.44 -14.07 -7.99
C ARG A 91 -8.39 -14.55 -9.00
N GLY A 92 -7.45 -15.41 -8.59
CA GLY A 92 -6.46 -16.04 -9.46
C GLY A 92 -5.16 -15.25 -9.66
N ALA A 93 -4.97 -14.12 -8.96
CA ALA A 93 -3.73 -13.36 -9.02
C ALA A 93 -2.67 -13.95 -8.08
N GLY A 94 -1.42 -14.02 -8.52
CA GLY A 94 -0.28 -14.23 -7.63
C GLY A 94 -0.07 -13.02 -6.73
N VAL A 95 0.20 -13.22 -5.44
CA VAL A 95 0.41 -12.09 -4.51
C VAL A 95 1.68 -12.28 -3.71
N ASP A 96 2.60 -11.32 -3.88
CA ASP A 96 3.84 -11.20 -3.12
C ASP A 96 3.76 -10.03 -2.14
N TYR A 97 4.49 -10.13 -1.05
CA TYR A 97 4.65 -9.05 -0.07
C TYR A 97 6.05 -8.46 -0.13
N LEU A 98 6.11 -7.13 0.00
CA LEU A 98 7.35 -6.41 0.30
C LEU A 98 7.16 -5.63 1.62
N PRO A 99 7.61 -6.18 2.75
CA PRO A 99 7.67 -5.46 4.02
C PRO A 99 8.73 -4.36 3.94
N LEU A 100 8.32 -3.11 4.17
CA LEU A 100 9.20 -1.93 4.09
C LEU A 100 9.53 -1.34 5.46
N TYR A 101 8.68 -1.57 6.45
CA TYR A 101 8.86 -1.03 7.80
C TYR A 101 8.21 -1.94 8.85
N ARG A 102 8.54 -1.69 10.11
CA ARG A 102 7.89 -2.31 11.27
C ARG A 102 7.37 -1.26 12.23
N ARG A 103 6.28 -1.57 12.93
CA ARG A 103 5.76 -0.73 14.01
C ARG A 103 6.22 -1.30 15.34
N TYR A 104 6.70 -0.44 16.23
CA TYR A 104 7.10 -0.82 17.58
C TYR A 104 6.66 0.26 18.56
N LEU A 105 6.47 -0.12 19.83
CA LEU A 105 6.15 0.81 20.90
C LEU A 105 7.43 1.56 21.30
N PRO A 106 7.52 2.89 21.14
CA PRO A 106 8.66 3.65 21.62
C PRO A 106 8.74 3.59 23.14
N GLN A 107 9.94 3.66 23.69
CA GLN A 107 10.13 3.72 25.13
C GLN A 107 9.77 5.11 25.64
N HIS A 108 8.82 5.17 26.56
CA HIS A 108 8.44 6.36 27.31
C HIS A 108 8.64 6.13 28.80
N ALA A 109 8.84 7.20 29.57
CA ALA A 109 8.86 7.10 31.03
C ALA A 109 7.48 6.63 31.54
N PRO A 110 7.41 5.92 32.68
CA PRO A 110 6.13 5.63 33.34
C PRO A 110 5.29 6.90 33.49
N ASP A 111 3.97 6.75 33.40
CA ASP A 111 2.97 7.83 33.57
C ASP A 111 3.00 8.99 32.55
N THR A 112 3.82 8.90 31.50
CA THR A 112 3.88 9.93 30.44
C THR A 112 2.52 10.18 29.79
N LEU A 113 1.74 9.13 29.52
CA LEU A 113 0.44 9.28 28.87
C LEU A 113 -0.58 9.98 29.80
N PRO A 114 -0.85 9.48 31.03
CA PRO A 114 -1.72 10.18 31.99
C PRO A 114 -1.36 11.66 32.18
N GLN A 115 -0.08 12.01 32.30
CA GLN A 115 0.37 13.39 32.49
C GLN A 115 0.10 14.33 31.30
N ARG A 116 -0.05 13.79 30.09
CA ARG A 116 -0.25 14.57 28.86
C ARG A 116 -1.71 14.73 28.45
N VAL A 117 -2.59 13.84 28.92
CA VAL A 117 -4.01 13.82 28.53
C VAL A 117 -4.96 14.22 29.66
N ALA A 118 -4.43 14.43 30.88
CA ALA A 118 -5.14 15.05 31.99
C ALA A 118 -5.13 16.59 31.87
#